data_AF-A0A662GHN5-F1
#
_entry.id   AF-A0A662GHN5-F1
#
_cell.length_a   1.000
_cell.length_b   1.000
_cell.length_c   1.000
_cell.angle_alpha   90.00
_cell.angle_beta   90.00
_cell.angle_gamma   90.00
#
_symmetry.space_group_name_H-M   'P 1'
#
loop_
_entity.id
_entity.type
_entity.pdbx_description
1 polymer ?
#
loop_
_entity_poly.entity_id
_entity_poly.type
_entity_poly.pdbx_seq_one_letter_code
_entity_poly.pdbx_strand_id
1 'polypeptide(L)'
;MDLKSLLKYEVIERSEEGYDIDINYFNDKIDDALDKSDLMKIYDEICKLSFRRDYPYREPNNLSEISSLSQKYFEVYEKISEEAFRDKMLGGFLGRCAGCMLGKPVEGWSHREIINRLIKIGEYPLRNYFPEKFFTEEEIKDRIGLTRNTIKYVE
;
A
#
# COMPACT_ATOMS: atom_id res chain seq x y z
N MET A 1 -11.47 9.53 -7.82
CA MET A 1 -11.85 9.82 -6.42
C MET A 1 -12.22 11.29 -6.36
N ASP A 2 -13.45 11.62 -5.98
CA ASP A 2 -13.94 13.00 -5.91
C ASP A 2 -13.64 13.65 -4.55
N LEU A 3 -13.84 14.97 -4.45
CA LEU A 3 -13.49 15.76 -3.27
C LEU A 3 -14.39 15.45 -2.06
N LYS A 4 -15.66 15.09 -2.26
CA LYS A 4 -16.54 14.68 -1.16
C LYS A 4 -16.03 13.39 -0.55
N SER A 5 -15.69 12.42 -1.41
CA SER A 5 -15.08 11.16 -0.97
C SER A 5 -13.82 11.42 -0.14
N LEU A 6 -12.90 12.28 -0.61
CA LEU A 6 -11.68 12.61 0.14
C LEU A 6 -11.99 13.20 1.52
N LEU A 7 -12.94 14.14 1.60
CA LEU A 7 -13.29 14.79 2.86
C LEU A 7 -13.99 13.84 3.84
N LYS A 8 -14.72 12.83 3.34
CA LYS A 8 -15.26 11.76 4.20
C LYS A 8 -14.15 10.88 4.79
N TYR A 9 -13.07 10.61 4.05
CA TYR A 9 -11.90 9.93 4.62
C TYR A 9 -11.19 10.79 5.66
N GLU A 10 -11.04 12.09 5.41
CA GLU A 10 -10.50 13.03 6.40
C GLU A 10 -11.30 13.00 7.70
N VAL A 11 -12.64 12.99 7.65
CA VAL A 11 -13.49 12.89 8.85
C VAL A 11 -13.19 11.63 9.66
N ILE A 12 -12.97 10.50 8.98
CA ILE A 12 -12.61 9.23 9.64
C ILE A 12 -11.22 9.34 10.25
N GLU A 13 -10.22 9.78 9.48
CA GLU A 13 -8.83 9.94 9.93
C GLU A 13 -8.75 10.83 11.16
N ARG A 14 -9.44 11.98 11.15
CA ARG A 14 -9.49 12.90 12.29
C ARG A 14 -10.12 12.29 13.53
N SER A 15 -11.13 11.45 13.37
CA SER A 15 -11.70 10.69 14.48
C SER A 15 -10.70 9.68 15.04
N GLU A 16 -10.00 8.98 14.16
CA GLU A 16 -8.96 7.99 14.50
C GLU A 16 -7.76 8.63 15.19
N GLU A 17 -7.32 9.83 14.78
CA GLU A 17 -6.30 10.67 15.41
C GLU A 17 -6.72 11.25 16.77
N GLY A 18 -7.97 11.06 17.17
CA GLY A 18 -8.44 11.45 18.50
C GLY A 18 -9.10 12.83 18.57
N TYR A 19 -9.50 13.43 17.46
CA TYR A 19 -10.26 14.67 17.48
C TYR A 19 -11.73 14.45 17.83
N ASP A 20 -12.32 15.46 18.45
CA ASP A 20 -13.72 15.47 18.85
C ASP A 20 -14.58 15.82 17.63
N ILE A 21 -14.91 14.78 16.87
CA ILE A 21 -15.64 14.87 15.61
C ILE A 21 -16.84 13.93 15.61
N ASP A 22 -18.01 14.45 15.24
CA ASP A 22 -19.19 13.64 14.94
C ASP A 22 -19.17 13.25 13.46
N ILE A 23 -18.83 11.98 13.20
CA ILE A 23 -18.70 11.44 11.85
C ILE A 23 -19.99 11.60 11.05
N ASN A 24 -21.15 11.37 11.67
CA ASN A 24 -22.43 11.41 10.94
C ASN A 24 -22.78 12.86 10.59
N TYR A 25 -22.64 13.79 11.56
CA TYR A 25 -22.86 15.21 11.32
C TYR A 25 -22.03 15.76 10.16
N PHE A 26 -20.72 15.45 10.14
CA PHE A 26 -19.85 15.92 9.07
C PHE A 26 -20.14 15.22 7.73
N ASN A 27 -20.46 13.93 7.72
CA ASN A 27 -20.85 13.23 6.49
C ASN A 27 -22.10 13.84 5.85
N ASP A 28 -23.14 14.12 6.64
CA ASP A 28 -24.37 14.76 6.15
C ASP A 28 -24.06 16.15 5.59
N LYS A 29 -23.25 16.94 6.30
CA LYS A 29 -22.81 18.27 5.86
C LYS A 29 -22.01 18.24 4.55
N ILE A 30 -21.17 17.23 4.36
CA ILE A 30 -20.40 17.01 3.12
C ILE A 30 -21.34 16.60 1.97
N ASP A 31 -22.33 15.77 2.25
CA ASP A 31 -23.32 15.36 1.25
C ASP A 31 -24.17 16.54 0.78
N ASP A 32 -24.52 17.46 1.67
CA ASP A 32 -25.27 18.68 1.36
C ASP A 32 -24.46 19.79 0.67
N ALA A 33 -23.12 19.71 0.69
CA ALA A 33 -22.27 20.73 0.08
C ALA A 33 -22.50 20.83 -1.44
N LEU A 34 -22.74 22.04 -1.94
CA LEU A 34 -23.11 22.29 -3.34
C LEU A 34 -21.89 22.46 -4.24
N ASP A 35 -20.83 23.06 -3.71
CA ASP A 35 -19.64 23.39 -4.47
C ASP A 35 -18.35 23.17 -3.67
N LYS A 36 -17.22 23.43 -4.34
CA LYS A 36 -15.89 23.32 -3.74
C LYS A 36 -15.68 24.31 -2.59
N SER A 37 -16.28 25.50 -2.65
CA SER A 37 -16.15 26.51 -1.61
C SER A 37 -16.76 26.02 -0.29
N ASP A 38 -17.92 25.39 -0.37
CA ASP A 38 -18.57 24.81 0.81
C ASP A 38 -17.76 23.64 1.39
N LEU A 39 -17.21 22.77 0.54
CA LEU A 39 -16.32 21.69 0.98
C LEU A 39 -15.05 22.23 1.67
N MET A 40 -14.45 23.31 1.17
CA MET A 40 -13.29 23.93 1.82
C MET A 40 -13.64 24.55 3.17
N LYS A 41 -14.82 25.14 3.35
CA LYS A 41 -15.27 25.64 4.66
C LYS A 41 -15.44 24.51 5.67
N ILE A 42 -15.98 23.37 5.22
CA ILE A 42 -16.13 22.18 6.07
C ILE A 42 -14.75 21.64 6.47
N TYR A 43 -13.80 21.58 5.54
CA TYR A 43 -12.41 21.21 5.84
C TYR A 43 -11.77 22.15 6.88
N ASP A 44 -11.90 23.47 6.71
CA ASP A 44 -11.39 24.45 7.67
C ASP A 44 -12.00 24.31 9.08
N GLU A 45 -13.23 23.83 9.17
CA GLU A 45 -13.90 23.51 10.44
C GLU A 45 -13.31 22.26 11.09
N ILE A 46 -13.11 21.19 10.30
CA ILE A 46 -12.47 19.94 10.74
C ILE A 46 -11.06 20.20 11.29
N CYS A 47 -10.27 21.05 10.62
CA CYS A 47 -8.91 21.41 11.07
C CYS A 47 -8.87 22.15 12.42
N LYS A 48 -9.98 22.79 12.83
CA LYS A 48 -10.08 23.57 14.07
C LYS A 48 -10.65 22.79 15.23
N LEU A 49 -11.05 21.53 15.02
CA LEU A 49 -11.57 20.68 16.08
C LEU A 49 -10.52 20.48 17.18
N SER A 50 -11.01 20.37 18.40
CA SER A 50 -10.19 20.03 19.56
C SER A 50 -10.00 18.53 19.69
N PHE A 51 -8.93 18.10 20.37
CA PHE A 51 -8.75 16.71 20.77
C PHE A 51 -9.81 16.28 21.80
N ARG A 52 -10.23 15.02 21.71
CA ARG A 52 -11.05 14.35 22.73
C ARG A 52 -10.25 14.22 24.02
N ARG A 53 -10.88 14.56 25.16
CA ARG A 53 -10.23 14.54 26.48
C ARG A 53 -9.84 13.14 26.94
N ASP A 54 -10.54 12.13 26.44
CA ASP A 54 -10.40 10.71 26.77
C ASP A 54 -9.63 9.91 25.71
N TYR A 55 -9.01 10.57 24.72
CA TYR A 55 -8.20 9.87 23.73
C TYR A 55 -6.95 9.25 24.40
N PRO A 56 -6.75 7.92 24.31
CA PRO A 56 -5.76 7.21 25.12
C PRO A 56 -4.33 7.35 24.59
N TYR A 57 -4.15 7.84 23.36
CA TYR A 57 -2.84 7.94 22.71
C TYR A 57 -2.33 9.37 22.69
N ARG A 58 -1.01 9.51 22.73
CA ARG A 58 -0.31 10.77 22.54
C ARG A 58 0.52 10.65 21.26
N GLU A 59 0.34 11.58 20.33
CA GLU A 59 1.02 11.59 19.03
C GLU A 59 2.14 12.65 19.00
N PRO A 60 3.36 12.27 19.41
CA PRO A 60 4.50 13.18 19.43
C PRO A 60 5.08 13.44 18.03
N ASN A 61 5.57 14.66 17.81
CA ASN A 61 6.26 15.03 16.56
C ASN A 61 7.80 14.97 16.65
N ASN A 62 8.36 14.79 17.85
CA ASN A 62 9.80 14.71 18.03
C ASN A 62 10.26 13.31 18.40
N LEU A 63 11.47 12.97 17.98
CA LEU A 63 12.04 11.64 18.12
C LEU A 63 12.14 11.17 19.57
N SER A 64 12.47 12.08 20.50
CA SER A 64 12.61 11.76 21.92
C SER A 64 11.28 11.30 22.53
N GLU A 65 10.20 12.02 22.23
CA GLU A 65 8.86 11.68 22.70
C GLU A 65 8.27 10.48 21.96
N ILE A 66 8.52 10.32 20.65
CA ILE A 66 8.17 9.10 19.91
C ILE A 66 8.81 7.90 20.59
N SER A 67 10.11 7.98 20.87
CA SER A 67 10.85 6.89 21.50
C SER A 67 10.32 6.56 22.91
N SER A 68 9.93 7.57 23.70
CA SER A 68 9.46 7.35 25.07
C SER A 68 8.04 6.80 25.14
N LEU A 69 7.20 7.11 24.15
CA LEU A 69 5.82 6.63 24.05
C LEU A 69 5.69 5.34 23.24
N SER A 70 6.69 5.01 22.41
CA SER A 70 6.73 3.73 21.70
C SER A 70 6.79 2.57 22.70
N GLN A 71 6.04 1.50 22.42
CA GLN A 71 6.30 0.23 23.07
C GLN A 71 7.71 -0.20 22.67
N LYS A 72 8.58 -0.47 23.64
CA LYS A 72 9.97 -0.93 23.42
C LYS A 72 10.05 -2.35 22.84
N TYR A 73 9.26 -2.66 21.81
CA TYR A 73 9.22 -3.96 21.13
C TYR A 73 10.55 -4.28 20.42
N PHE A 74 11.45 -3.32 20.31
CA PHE A 74 12.73 -3.45 19.61
C PHE A 74 13.91 -3.89 20.50
N GLU A 75 13.69 -4.28 21.76
CA GLU A 75 14.80 -4.70 22.64
C GLU A 75 15.42 -6.06 22.30
N VAL A 76 14.96 -6.76 21.25
CA VAL A 76 15.61 -7.99 20.77
C VAL A 76 16.11 -7.81 19.35
N TYR A 77 17.19 -7.04 19.19
CA TYR A 77 18.08 -7.27 18.06
C TYR A 77 19.00 -8.42 18.46
N GLU A 78 18.66 -9.65 18.04
CA GLU A 78 19.72 -10.64 17.90
C GLU A 78 20.79 -10.02 17.00
N LYS A 79 22.00 -9.92 17.53
CA LYS A 79 23.11 -9.32 16.82
C LYS A 79 23.48 -10.27 15.68
N ILE A 80 22.94 -10.00 14.48
CA ILE A 80 23.29 -10.76 13.28
C ILE A 80 24.72 -10.41 12.87
N SER A 81 25.44 -11.38 12.29
CA SER A 81 26.76 -11.12 11.73
C SER A 81 26.66 -10.11 10.59
N GLU A 82 27.75 -9.38 10.33
CA GLU A 82 27.82 -8.44 9.20
C GLU A 82 27.56 -9.16 7.86
N GLU A 83 28.05 -10.39 7.73
CA GLU A 83 27.79 -11.25 6.58
C GLU A 83 26.29 -11.52 6.41
N ALA A 84 25.60 -11.96 7.47
CA ALA A 84 24.16 -12.21 7.43
C ALA A 84 23.35 -10.93 7.16
N PHE A 85 23.80 -9.78 7.65
CA PHE A 85 23.18 -8.49 7.34
C PHE A 85 23.31 -8.15 5.85
N ARG A 86 24.52 -8.25 5.29
CA ARG A 86 24.78 -7.98 3.87
C ARG A 86 23.99 -8.91 2.96
N ASP A 87 23.94 -10.20 3.28
CA ASP A 87 23.17 -11.20 2.55
C ASP A 87 21.66 -10.89 2.56
N LYS A 88 21.09 -10.58 3.74
CA LYS A 88 19.67 -10.20 3.86
C LYS A 88 19.34 -8.92 3.09
N MET A 89 20.20 -7.91 3.15
CA MET A 89 20.02 -6.66 2.40
C MET A 89 20.04 -6.90 0.89
N LEU A 90 21.04 -7.65 0.41
CA LEU A 90 21.14 -8.02 -1.00
C LEU A 90 19.94 -8.87 -1.45
N GLY A 91 19.57 -9.89 -0.66
CA GLY A 91 18.41 -10.74 -0.91
C GLY A 91 17.10 -9.94 -0.94
N GLY A 92 16.92 -8.96 -0.07
CA GLY A 92 15.77 -8.06 -0.08
C GLY A 92 15.70 -7.21 -1.36
N PHE A 93 16.83 -6.65 -1.79
CA PHE A 93 16.91 -5.89 -3.03
C PHE A 93 16.63 -6.76 -4.26
N LEU A 94 17.34 -7.89 -4.41
CA LEU A 94 17.16 -8.82 -5.52
C LEU A 94 15.77 -9.44 -5.53
N GLY A 95 15.25 -9.82 -4.36
CA GLY A 95 13.90 -10.34 -4.19
C GLY A 95 12.84 -9.35 -4.64
N ARG A 96 13.00 -8.06 -4.33
CA ARG A 96 12.12 -6.99 -4.83
C ARG A 96 12.20 -6.88 -6.36
N CYS A 97 13.40 -6.85 -6.94
CA CYS A 97 13.56 -6.79 -8.39
C CYS A 97 12.89 -7.97 -9.10
N ALA A 98 13.16 -9.20 -8.63
CA ALA A 98 12.57 -10.42 -9.17
C ALA A 98 11.05 -10.46 -8.98
N GLY A 99 10.56 -10.09 -7.80
CA GLY A 99 9.13 -10.04 -7.49
C GLY A 99 8.36 -9.01 -8.32
N CYS A 100 8.92 -7.81 -8.51
CA CYS A 100 8.33 -6.79 -9.37
C CYS A 100 8.25 -7.28 -10.84
N MET A 101 9.34 -7.85 -11.36
CA MET A 101 9.37 -8.40 -12.72
C MET A 101 8.36 -9.54 -12.89
N LEU A 102 8.25 -10.43 -11.90
CA LEU A 102 7.31 -11.55 -11.91
C LEU A 102 5.85 -11.09 -11.82
N GLY A 103 5.55 -10.08 -11.00
CA GLY A 103 4.20 -9.59 -10.78
C GLY A 103 3.66 -8.71 -11.90
N LYS A 104 4.53 -7.96 -12.59
CA LYS A 104 4.12 -6.98 -13.60
C LYS A 104 3.21 -7.54 -14.71
N PRO A 105 3.47 -8.73 -15.28
CA PRO A 105 2.62 -9.32 -16.32
C PRO A 105 1.23 -9.74 -15.86
N VAL A 106 0.95 -9.79 -14.55
CA VAL A 106 -0.34 -10.25 -14.00
C VAL A 106 -0.91 -9.27 -12.98
N GLU A 107 -0.44 -8.02 -13.00
CA GLU A 107 -0.92 -6.95 -12.13
C GLU A 107 -2.44 -6.75 -12.33
N GLY A 108 -3.20 -6.80 -11.23
CA GLY A 108 -4.66 -6.71 -11.24
C GLY A 108 -5.41 -8.01 -11.54
N TRP A 109 -4.72 -9.13 -11.79
CA TRP A 109 -5.36 -10.41 -12.09
C TRP A 109 -5.72 -11.16 -10.81
N SER A 110 -6.79 -11.95 -10.86
CA SER A 110 -7.16 -12.81 -9.74
C SER A 110 -6.23 -14.02 -9.64
N HIS A 111 -5.92 -14.45 -8.41
CA HIS A 111 -5.12 -15.66 -8.18
C HIS A 111 -5.69 -16.89 -8.90
N ARG A 112 -7.02 -17.05 -8.88
CA ARG A 112 -7.72 -18.15 -9.56
C ARG A 112 -7.51 -18.13 -11.08
N GLU A 113 -7.54 -16.95 -11.70
CA GLU A 113 -7.28 -16.82 -13.14
C GLU A 113 -5.86 -17.26 -13.50
N ILE A 114 -4.87 -16.80 -12.73
CA ILE A 114 -3.45 -17.14 -12.94
C ILE A 114 -3.26 -18.66 -12.87
N ILE A 115 -3.78 -19.31 -11.82
CA ILE A 115 -3.68 -20.77 -11.65
C ILE A 115 -4.34 -21.50 -12.82
N ASN A 116 -5.57 -21.14 -13.18
CA ASN A 116 -6.32 -21.81 -14.25
C ASN A 116 -5.57 -21.74 -15.58
N ARG A 117 -4.97 -20.59 -15.91
CA ARG A 117 -4.16 -20.43 -17.13
C ARG A 117 -2.87 -21.25 -17.06
N LEU A 118 -2.16 -21.26 -15.92
CA LEU A 118 -0.96 -22.07 -15.74
C LEU A 118 -1.22 -23.57 -15.89
N ILE A 119 -2.33 -24.07 -15.34
CA ILE A 119 -2.74 -25.47 -15.47
C ILE A 119 -3.02 -25.81 -16.95
N LYS A 120 -3.75 -24.95 -17.67
CA LYS A 120 -4.07 -25.15 -19.10
C LYS A 120 -2.83 -25.32 -19.97
N ILE A 121 -1.72 -24.64 -19.64
CA ILE A 121 -0.47 -24.71 -20.40
C ILE A 121 0.55 -25.70 -19.83
N GLY A 122 0.18 -26.45 -18.77
CA GLY A 122 1.03 -27.43 -18.10
C GLY A 122 2.20 -26.84 -17.30
N GLU A 123 2.11 -25.59 -16.85
CA GLU A 123 3.19 -24.85 -16.17
C GLU A 123 2.85 -24.55 -14.69
N TYR A 124 1.85 -25.23 -14.13
CA TYR A 124 1.56 -25.15 -12.70
C TYR A 124 2.29 -26.27 -11.93
N PRO A 125 2.97 -25.98 -10.80
CA PRO A 125 3.23 -24.65 -10.25
C PRO A 125 4.25 -23.90 -11.11
N LEU A 126 4.12 -22.57 -11.19
CA LEU A 126 5.05 -21.73 -11.91
C LEU A 126 6.44 -21.80 -11.24
N ARG A 127 7.45 -22.25 -11.99
CA ARG A 127 8.82 -22.43 -11.48
C ARG A 127 9.78 -21.28 -11.78
N ASN A 128 9.39 -20.34 -12.65
CA ASN A 128 10.21 -19.21 -13.12
C ASN A 128 9.29 -18.07 -13.58
N TYR A 129 9.77 -17.10 -14.37
CA TYR A 129 8.91 -16.08 -15.00
C TYR A 129 7.88 -16.69 -15.97
N PHE A 130 6.82 -15.94 -16.25
CA PHE A 130 5.74 -16.39 -17.13
C PHE A 130 6.24 -16.66 -18.56
N PRO A 131 5.87 -17.78 -19.18
CA PRO A 131 6.15 -18.01 -20.61
C PRO A 131 5.20 -17.21 -21.50
N GLU A 132 5.62 -16.93 -22.73
CA GLU A 132 4.79 -16.26 -23.75
C GLU A 132 3.43 -16.95 -23.94
N LYS A 133 3.42 -18.29 -24.01
CA LYS A 133 2.18 -19.10 -24.15
C LYS A 133 1.15 -18.93 -23.02
N PHE A 134 1.51 -18.28 -21.91
CA PHE A 134 0.57 -17.95 -20.84
C PHE A 134 -0.39 -16.83 -21.22
N PHE A 135 0.02 -15.97 -22.16
CA PHE A 135 -0.74 -14.81 -22.63
C PHE A 135 -1.41 -15.11 -23.97
N THR A 136 -2.53 -14.45 -24.24
CA THR A 136 -3.12 -14.43 -25.58
C THR A 136 -2.26 -13.61 -26.55
N GLU A 137 -2.51 -13.73 -27.85
CA GLU A 137 -1.82 -12.94 -28.88
C GLU A 137 -1.99 -11.42 -28.71
N GLU A 138 -3.08 -10.98 -28.09
CA GLU A 138 -3.28 -9.56 -27.79
C GLU A 138 -2.52 -9.14 -26.53
N GLU A 139 -2.64 -9.93 -25.45
CA GLU A 139 -1.99 -9.63 -24.17
C GLU A 139 -0.46 -9.63 -24.28
N ILE A 140 0.12 -10.47 -25.14
CA ILE A 140 1.58 -10.59 -25.27
C ILE A 140 2.22 -9.35 -25.90
N LYS A 141 1.50 -8.58 -26.72
CA LYS A 141 2.04 -7.39 -27.40
C LYS A 141 2.64 -6.39 -26.42
N ASP A 142 1.97 -6.18 -25.29
CA ASP A 142 2.39 -5.25 -24.24
C ASP A 142 3.22 -5.93 -23.13
N ARG A 143 3.37 -7.26 -23.18
CA ARG A 143 3.97 -8.06 -22.10
C ARG A 143 5.19 -8.85 -22.54
N ILE A 144 5.55 -8.82 -23.83
CA ILE A 144 6.60 -9.66 -24.41
C ILE A 144 7.91 -9.52 -23.65
N GLY A 145 8.33 -8.29 -23.29
CA GLY A 145 9.57 -8.01 -22.55
C GLY A 145 9.57 -8.43 -21.08
N LEU A 146 8.46 -8.97 -20.58
CA LEU A 146 8.28 -9.40 -19.20
C LEU A 146 8.10 -10.93 -19.09
N THR A 147 8.39 -11.66 -20.17
CA THR A 147 8.27 -13.12 -20.21
C THR A 147 9.62 -13.80 -20.09
N ARG A 148 9.63 -15.06 -19.64
CA ARG A 148 10.87 -15.84 -19.60
C ARG A 148 11.42 -15.96 -21.03
N ASN A 149 12.76 -15.87 -21.16
CA ASN A 149 13.54 -15.80 -22.42
C ASN A 149 13.66 -14.41 -23.05
N THR A 150 12.82 -13.43 -22.70
CA THR A 150 12.93 -12.06 -23.20
C THR A 150 13.46 -11.09 -22.14
N ILE A 151 13.27 -11.41 -20.86
CA ILE A 151 13.94 -10.72 -19.75
C ILE A 151 15.45 -10.89 -19.94
N LYS A 152 16.15 -9.79 -20.19
CA LYS A 152 17.61 -9.73 -20.34
C LYS A 152 18.24 -9.12 -19.09
N TYR A 153 19.41 -9.64 -18.73
CA TYR A 153 20.29 -8.94 -17.82
C TYR A 153 20.85 -7.70 -18.53
N VAL A 154 20.92 -6.58 -17.82
CA VAL A 154 21.71 -5.44 -18.26
C VAL A 154 23.14 -5.74 -17.81
N GLU A 155 24.05 -5.91 -18.78
CA GLU A 155 25.50 -6.04 -18.52
C GLU A 155 26.11 -4.71 -18.06
#